data_AF-A0A9P6S143-F1
#
_entry.id   AF-A0A9P6S143-F1
#
_cell.length_a   1.000
_cell.length_b   1.000
_cell.length_c   1.000
_cell.angle_alpha   90.00
_cell.angle_beta   90.00
_cell.angle_gamma   90.00
#
_symmetry.space_group_name_H-M   'P 1'
#
loop_
_entity.id
_entity.type
_entity.pdbx_description
1 polymer ?
#
loop_
_entity_poly.entity_id
_entity_poly.type
_entity_poly.pdbx_seq_one_letter_code
_entity_poly.pdbx_strand_id
1 'polypeptide(L)'
;MVDTENYLIYMEYIEGCSIREFLVTPEGQSEIAQTKVAGEIGRALGLMHNIDVVHGDLTTSNLLMRKETEGSVVLIDFGLSYVSQLVEDKAVDLYVLERAFSSTHPNTEVMFEQILKAYGESGKASKQILKKLEDVRMRGRKRSMLG
;
A
#
# COMPACT_ATOMS: atom_id res chain seq x y z
N MET A 1 2.49 5.24 22.89
CA MET A 1 3.33 5.03 24.09
C MET A 1 4.07 3.72 23.92
N VAL A 2 5.36 3.67 24.24
CA VAL A 2 6.16 2.44 24.12
C VAL A 2 6.64 2.05 25.51
N ASP A 3 6.37 0.81 25.90
CA ASP A 3 6.91 0.17 27.09
C ASP A 3 7.88 -0.92 26.63
N THR A 4 9.18 -0.62 26.75
CA THR A 4 10.26 -1.50 26.31
C THR A 4 10.55 -2.64 27.28
N GLU A 5 10.12 -2.54 28.54
CA GLU A 5 10.35 -3.59 29.54
C GLU A 5 9.36 -4.75 29.35
N ASN A 6 8.11 -4.41 29.02
CA ASN A 6 7.05 -5.39 28.80
C ASN A 6 6.78 -5.69 27.31
N TYR A 7 7.55 -5.10 26.40
CA TYR A 7 7.38 -5.23 24.94
C TYR A 7 5.98 -4.80 24.46
N LEU A 8 5.45 -3.71 24.99
CA LEU A 8 4.12 -3.18 24.65
C LEU A 8 4.22 -1.88 23.86
N ILE A 9 3.42 -1.78 22.80
CA ILE A 9 3.23 -0.55 22.04
C ILE A 9 1.75 -0.19 22.08
N TYR A 10 1.44 0.95 22.68
CA TYR A 10 0.10 1.53 22.71
C TYR A 10 -0.02 2.55 21.58
N MET A 11 -1.02 2.34 20.74
CA MET A 11 -1.28 3.16 19.55
C MET A 11 -2.71 3.68 19.58
N GLU A 12 -2.99 4.66 18.73
CA GLU A 12 -4.35 5.08 18.43
C GLU A 12 -5.16 3.87 17.96
N TYR A 13 -6.38 3.71 18.49
CA TYR A 13 -7.33 2.78 17.92
C TYR A 13 -7.99 3.42 16.71
N ILE A 14 -7.80 2.81 15.54
CA ILE A 14 -8.35 3.30 14.28
C ILE A 14 -9.72 2.67 14.07
N GLU A 15 -10.79 3.43 14.32
CA GLU A 15 -12.15 2.98 13.98
C GLU A 15 -12.31 2.84 12.45
N GLY A 16 -12.71 1.64 11.99
CA GLY A 16 -12.80 1.36 10.57
C GLY A 16 -12.70 -0.12 10.24
N CYS A 17 -12.26 -0.42 9.01
CA CYS A 17 -11.95 -1.77 8.56
C CYS A 17 -10.71 -1.77 7.67
N SER A 18 -10.09 -2.93 7.51
CA SER A 18 -8.99 -3.10 6.56
C SER A 18 -9.47 -3.02 5.11
N ILE A 19 -8.58 -2.66 4.18
CA ILE A 19 -8.89 -2.70 2.75
C ILE A 19 -9.29 -4.12 2.31
N ARG A 20 -8.67 -5.15 2.92
CA ARG A 20 -9.06 -6.55 2.70
C ARG A 20 -10.54 -6.81 3.01
N GLU A 21 -11.01 -6.32 4.15
CA GLU A 21 -12.42 -6.46 4.56
C GLU A 21 -13.34 -5.59 3.72
N PHE A 22 -12.94 -4.35 3.41
CA PHE A 22 -13.71 -3.45 2.56
C PHE A 22 -13.99 -4.07 1.19
N LEU A 23 -12.99 -4.66 0.55
CA LEU A 23 -13.10 -5.20 -0.81
C LEU A 23 -14.09 -6.37 -0.95
N VAL A 24 -14.46 -7.05 0.14
CA VAL A 24 -15.47 -8.13 0.09
C VAL A 24 -16.90 -7.63 0.35
N THR A 25 -17.09 -6.35 0.66
CA THR A 25 -18.41 -5.75 0.87
C THR A 25 -19.06 -5.35 -0.46
N PRO A 26 -20.41 -5.21 -0.52
CA PRO A 26 -21.09 -4.70 -1.71
C PRO A 26 -20.62 -3.30 -2.13
N GLU A 27 -20.28 -2.45 -1.17
CA GLU A 27 -19.72 -1.12 -1.43
C GLU A 27 -18.31 -1.22 -2.03
N GLY A 28 -17.46 -2.09 -1.48
CA GLY A 28 -16.11 -2.32 -2.00
C GLY A 28 -16.06 -3.00 -3.38
N GLN A 29 -17.19 -3.48 -3.89
CA GLN A 29 -17.34 -3.96 -5.26
C GLN A 29 -17.79 -2.86 -6.24
N SER A 30 -18.13 -1.66 -5.74
CA SER A 30 -18.46 -0.50 -6.56
C SER A 30 -17.20 0.14 -7.14
N GLU A 31 -17.16 0.31 -8.46
CA GLU A 31 -16.04 0.97 -9.17
C GLU A 31 -15.78 2.39 -8.65
N ILE A 32 -16.83 3.12 -8.29
CA ILE A 32 -16.72 4.49 -7.75
C ILE A 32 -16.00 4.46 -6.39
N ALA A 33 -16.40 3.53 -5.51
CA ALA A 33 -15.82 3.41 -4.19
C ALA A 33 -14.36 2.92 -4.27
N GLN A 34 -14.08 1.92 -5.10
CA GLN A 34 -12.72 1.44 -5.37
C GLN A 34 -11.82 2.56 -5.91
N THR A 35 -12.32 3.38 -6.84
CA THR A 35 -11.55 4.51 -7.40
C THR A 35 -11.20 5.54 -6.32
N LYS A 36 -12.17 5.88 -5.46
CA LYS A 36 -11.94 6.80 -4.33
C LYS A 36 -10.86 6.25 -3.39
N VAL A 37 -11.02 5.00 -2.96
CA VAL A 37 -10.11 4.33 -2.02
C VAL A 37 -8.72 4.15 -2.63
N ALA A 38 -8.62 3.78 -3.91
CA ALA A 38 -7.36 3.68 -4.63
C ALA A 38 -6.58 5.01 -4.62
N GLY A 39 -7.28 6.13 -4.81
CA GLY A 39 -6.70 7.46 -4.71
C GLY A 39 -6.09 7.73 -3.33
N GLU A 40 -6.79 7.36 -2.27
CA GLU A 40 -6.35 7.56 -0.88
C GLU A 40 -5.15 6.65 -0.53
N ILE A 41 -5.17 5.38 -0.97
CA ILE A 41 -4.02 4.47 -0.83
C ILE A 41 -2.79 5.06 -1.55
N GLY A 42 -2.94 5.48 -2.81
CA GLY A 42 -1.84 6.01 -3.60
C GLY A 42 -1.21 7.27 -2.99
N ARG A 43 -2.04 8.17 -2.43
CA ARG A 43 -1.56 9.35 -1.70
C ARG A 43 -0.85 8.98 -0.41
N ALA A 44 -1.38 8.06 0.38
CA ALA A 44 -0.79 7.63 1.64
C ALA A 44 0.59 6.98 1.43
N LEU A 45 0.72 6.11 0.41
CA LEU A 45 2.00 5.54 -0.01
C LEU A 45 2.97 6.61 -0.52
N GLY A 46 2.46 7.57 -1.28
CA GLY A 46 3.24 8.70 -1.77
C GLY A 46 3.85 9.53 -0.65
N LEU A 47 3.05 9.85 0.37
CA LEU A 47 3.50 10.56 1.57
C LEU A 47 4.61 9.79 2.29
N MET A 48 4.42 8.49 2.52
CA MET A 48 5.41 7.62 3.15
C MET A 48 6.73 7.58 2.38
N HIS A 49 6.68 7.32 1.06
CA HIS A 49 7.86 7.22 0.21
C HIS A 49 8.57 8.57 0.01
N ASN A 50 7.86 9.69 0.10
CA ASN A 50 8.44 11.04 -0.01
C ASN A 50 9.29 11.43 1.21
N ILE A 51 9.04 10.82 2.37
CA ILE A 51 9.87 10.98 3.57
C ILE A 51 10.88 9.83 3.75
N ASP A 52 11.17 9.12 2.65
CA ASP A 52 12.12 8.01 2.59
C ASP A 52 11.78 6.82 3.50
N VAL A 53 10.53 6.68 3.95
CA VAL A 53 10.10 5.49 4.69
C VAL A 53 9.67 4.41 3.70
N VAL A 54 10.15 3.19 3.88
CA VAL A 54 9.71 1.96 3.20
C VAL A 54 9.03 1.10 4.25
N HIS A 55 7.86 0.56 3.94
CA HIS A 55 7.07 -0.21 4.90
C HIS A 55 7.59 -1.63 5.06
N GLY A 56 7.96 -2.30 3.96
CA GLY A 56 8.56 -3.63 3.96
C GLY A 56 7.57 -4.80 4.10
N ASP A 57 6.29 -4.52 4.35
CA ASP A 57 5.22 -5.52 4.44
C ASP A 57 3.85 -4.94 4.02
N LEU A 58 3.80 -4.34 2.83
CA LEU A 58 2.54 -3.79 2.32
C LEU A 58 1.57 -4.90 1.91
N THR A 59 0.52 -5.08 2.72
CA THR A 59 -0.60 -5.98 2.44
C THR A 59 -1.93 -5.23 2.52
N THR A 60 -3.01 -5.80 1.97
CA THR A 60 -4.35 -5.21 2.08
C THR A 60 -4.91 -5.22 3.51
N SER A 61 -4.31 -6.00 4.42
CA SER A 61 -4.65 -6.01 5.85
C SER A 61 -3.94 -4.88 6.62
N ASN A 62 -2.78 -4.43 6.14
CA ASN A 62 -1.99 -3.35 6.75
C ASN A 62 -2.41 -1.94 6.27
N LEU A 63 -3.50 -1.88 5.50
CA LEU A 63 -4.15 -0.63 5.07
C LEU A 63 -5.53 -0.58 5.73
N LEU A 64 -5.79 0.44 6.55
CA LEU A 64 -7.07 0.66 7.21
C LEU A 64 -7.80 1.85 6.61
N MET A 65 -9.10 1.71 6.40
CA MET A 65 -9.99 2.80 6.05
C MET A 65 -10.65 3.34 7.31
N ARG A 66 -10.45 4.62 7.63
CA ARG A 66 -11.13 5.25 8.78
C ARG A 66 -12.62 5.43 8.51
N LYS A 67 -13.42 5.17 9.54
CA LYS A 67 -14.87 5.38 9.52
C LYS A 67 -15.25 6.85 9.55
N GLU A 68 -14.55 7.65 10.36
CA GLU A 68 -14.91 9.06 10.66
C GLU A 68 -14.58 10.03 9.53
N THR A 69 -13.63 9.66 8.67
CA THR A 69 -13.19 10.47 7.53
C THR A 69 -13.35 9.62 6.28
N GLU A 70 -14.50 9.75 5.62
CA GLU A 70 -14.93 8.88 4.51
C GLU A 70 -13.81 8.66 3.47
N GLY A 71 -13.19 7.49 3.55
CA GLY A 71 -12.20 7.01 2.60
C GLY A 71 -10.75 7.29 2.97
N SER A 72 -10.44 8.00 4.06
CA SER A 72 -9.04 8.21 4.43
C SER A 72 -8.36 6.88 4.77
N VAL A 73 -7.18 6.66 4.19
CA VAL A 73 -6.42 5.42 4.36
C VAL A 73 -5.25 5.67 5.29
N VAL A 74 -5.08 4.76 6.25
CA VAL A 74 -3.99 4.73 7.21
C VAL A 74 -3.17 3.47 6.98
N LEU A 75 -1.85 3.62 6.94
CA LEU A 75 -0.93 2.49 6.97
C LEU A 75 -0.66 2.11 8.43
N ILE A 76 -0.66 0.82 8.72
CA ILE A 76 -0.35 0.26 10.05
C ILE A 76 0.73 -0.81 9.93
N ASP A 77 1.24 -1.26 11.08
CA ASP A 77 2.26 -2.32 11.17
C ASP A 77 3.58 -1.99 10.46
N PHE A 78 4.27 -1.00 11.02
CA PHE A 78 5.61 -0.59 10.60
C PHE A 78 6.72 -1.50 11.18
N GLY A 79 6.41 -2.73 11.61
CA GLY A 79 7.36 -3.62 12.29
C GLY A 79 8.59 -4.02 11.45
N LEU A 80 8.44 -4.04 10.11
CA LEU A 80 9.53 -4.31 9.16
C LEU A 80 9.98 -3.07 8.39
N SER A 81 9.51 -1.89 8.80
CA SER A 81 9.81 -0.65 8.08
C SER A 81 11.25 -0.18 8.31
N TYR A 82 11.75 0.58 7.35
CA TYR A 82 13.09 1.17 7.42
C TYR A 82 13.15 2.44 6.57
N VAL A 83 14.16 3.27 6.82
CA VAL A 83 14.42 4.49 6.05
C VAL A 83 15.37 4.17 4.90
N SER A 84 14.94 4.47 3.66
CA SER A 84 15.75 4.31 2.45
C SER A 84 15.41 5.36 1.39
N GLN A 85 16.47 5.99 0.85
CA GLN A 85 16.39 6.88 -0.31
C GLN A 85 16.39 6.12 -1.64
N LEU A 86 16.62 4.80 -1.60
CA LEU A 86 16.75 4.01 -2.82
C LEU A 86 15.40 3.88 -3.51
N VAL A 87 15.38 4.25 -4.79
CA VAL A 87 14.22 4.07 -5.68
C VAL A 87 13.85 2.59 -5.81
N GLU A 88 14.85 1.70 -5.76
CA GLU A 88 14.67 0.24 -5.80
C GLU A 88 13.79 -0.23 -4.63
N ASP A 89 14.10 0.16 -3.40
CA ASP A 89 13.39 -0.31 -2.21
C ASP A 89 11.91 0.10 -2.24
N LYS A 90 11.65 1.37 -2.59
CA LYS A 90 10.29 1.91 -2.77
C LYS A 90 9.53 1.21 -3.88
N ALA A 91 10.21 0.84 -4.97
CA ALA A 91 9.61 0.09 -6.08
C ALA A 91 9.31 -1.37 -5.69
N VAL A 92 10.17 -1.99 -4.88
CA VAL A 92 9.93 -3.32 -4.31
C VAL A 92 8.73 -3.27 -3.36
N ASP A 93 8.59 -2.23 -2.54
CA ASP A 93 7.45 -2.07 -1.64
C ASP A 93 6.11 -1.99 -2.42
N LEU A 94 6.05 -1.17 -3.48
CA LEU A 94 4.88 -1.13 -4.37
C LEU A 94 4.61 -2.48 -5.04
N TYR A 95 5.66 -3.22 -5.41
CA TYR A 95 5.51 -4.55 -6.00
C TYR A 95 4.97 -5.59 -5.01
N VAL A 96 5.36 -5.50 -3.73
CA VAL A 96 4.79 -6.35 -2.67
C VAL A 96 3.28 -6.09 -2.54
N LEU A 97 2.87 -4.81 -2.52
CA LEU A 97 1.46 -4.46 -2.49
C LEU A 97 0.69 -4.98 -3.71
N GLU A 98 1.26 -4.84 -4.91
CA GLU A 98 0.68 -5.38 -6.16
C GLU A 98 0.36 -6.87 -6.02
N ARG A 99 1.33 -7.64 -5.52
CA ARG A 99 1.18 -9.09 -5.30
C ARG A 99 0.15 -9.40 -4.23
N ALA A 100 0.03 -8.57 -3.19
CA ALA A 100 -1.00 -8.73 -2.17
C ALA A 100 -2.40 -8.57 -2.78
N PHE A 101 -2.62 -7.55 -3.62
CA PHE A 101 -3.90 -7.37 -4.33
C PHE A 101 -4.22 -8.54 -5.26
N SER A 102 -3.27 -8.94 -6.12
CA SER A 102 -3.50 -10.04 -7.06
C SER A 102 -3.78 -11.39 -6.41
N SER A 103 -3.26 -11.63 -5.19
CA SER A 103 -3.43 -12.92 -4.50
C SER A 103 -4.72 -13.02 -3.70
N THR A 104 -5.24 -11.90 -3.21
CA THR A 104 -6.38 -11.88 -2.27
C THR A 104 -7.70 -11.47 -2.92
N HIS A 105 -7.67 -10.75 -4.05
CA HIS A 105 -8.87 -10.15 -4.63
C HIS A 105 -8.88 -10.23 -6.17
N PRO A 106 -9.71 -11.10 -6.79
CA PRO A 106 -9.84 -11.14 -8.24
C PRO A 106 -10.36 -9.80 -8.79
N ASN A 107 -9.96 -9.45 -10.02
CA ASN A 107 -10.40 -8.25 -10.73
C ASN A 107 -10.00 -6.89 -10.10
N THR A 108 -8.95 -6.86 -9.24
CA THR A 108 -8.45 -5.60 -8.64
C THR A 108 -7.38 -4.88 -9.46
N GLU A 109 -7.09 -5.35 -10.67
CA GLU A 109 -6.08 -4.79 -11.58
C GLU A 109 -6.35 -3.31 -11.87
N VAL A 110 -7.60 -2.97 -12.22
CA VAL A 110 -8.02 -1.59 -12.50
C VAL A 110 -7.86 -0.71 -11.27
N MET A 111 -8.24 -1.21 -10.09
CA MET A 111 -8.06 -0.47 -8.83
C MET A 111 -6.57 -0.22 -8.56
N PHE A 112 -5.71 -1.22 -8.78
CA PHE A 112 -4.28 -1.07 -8.56
C PHE A 112 -3.64 -0.07 -9.52
N GLU A 113 -4.07 -0.03 -10.79
CA GLU A 113 -3.66 1.02 -11.72
C GLU A 113 -4.04 2.42 -11.23
N GLN A 114 -5.22 2.59 -10.63
CA GLN A 114 -5.61 3.87 -10.02
C GLN A 114 -4.74 4.22 -8.81
N ILE A 115 -4.33 3.23 -8.00
CA ILE A 115 -3.37 3.44 -6.89
C ILE A 115 -2.06 3.99 -7.45
N LEU A 116 -1.51 3.36 -8.48
CA LEU A 116 -0.24 3.79 -9.10
C LEU A 116 -0.35 5.16 -9.75
N LYS A 117 -1.50 5.50 -10.35
CA LYS A 117 -1.77 6.82 -10.90
C LYS A 117 -1.72 7.89 -9.81
N ALA A 118 -2.47 7.70 -8.72
CA ALA A 118 -2.48 8.64 -7.59
C ALA A 118 -1.10 8.74 -6.91
N TYR A 119 -0.39 7.62 -6.76
CA TYR A 119 0.99 7.60 -6.30
C TYR A 119 1.91 8.41 -7.22
N GLY A 120 1.74 8.31 -8.55
CA GLY A 120 2.49 9.07 -9.55
C GLY A 120 2.36 10.59 -9.41
N GLU A 121 1.29 11.07 -8.79
CA GLU A 121 1.04 12.50 -8.55
C GLU A 121 1.63 13.00 -7.21
N SER A 122 2.17 12.09 -6.38
CA SER A 122 2.56 12.41 -5.00
C SER A 122 3.88 13.18 -4.83
N GLY A 123 4.77 13.23 -5.82
CA GLY A 123 6.07 13.88 -5.64
C GLY A 123 6.99 13.83 -6.85
N LYS A 124 8.19 14.42 -6.72
CA LYS A 124 9.18 14.48 -7.82
C LYS A 124 9.77 13.11 -8.16
N ALA A 125 9.96 12.26 -7.15
CA ALA A 125 10.57 10.94 -7.29
C ALA A 125 9.57 9.84 -7.71
N SER A 126 8.25 10.06 -7.57
CA SER A 126 7.21 9.06 -7.84
C SER A 126 7.32 8.45 -9.24
N LYS A 127 7.54 9.29 -10.27
CA LYS A 127 7.70 8.85 -11.66
C LYS A 127 8.92 7.95 -11.85
N GLN A 128 10.03 8.24 -11.16
CA GLN A 128 11.24 7.42 -11.21
C GLN A 128 11.01 6.06 -10.52
N ILE A 129 10.28 6.06 -9.41
CA ILE A 129 9.90 4.85 -8.67
C ILE A 129 8.96 3.98 -9.51
N LEU A 130 7.93 4.56 -10.15
CA LEU A 130 7.03 3.84 -11.06
C LEU A 130 7.78 3.27 -12.28
N LYS A 131 8.75 4.01 -12.84
CA LYS A 131 9.61 3.46 -13.89
C LYS A 131 10.44 2.28 -13.37
N LYS A 132 10.95 2.36 -12.14
CA LYS A 132 11.71 1.28 -11.52
C LYS A 132 10.85 0.06 -11.18
N LEU A 133 9.58 0.26 -10.83
CA LEU A 133 8.62 -0.81 -10.59
C LEU A 133 8.49 -1.73 -11.81
N GLU A 134 8.56 -1.22 -13.04
CA GLU A 134 8.58 -2.05 -14.25
C GLU A 134 9.78 -3.02 -14.30
N ASP A 135 10.97 -2.54 -13.92
CA ASP A 135 12.17 -3.39 -13.84
C ASP A 135 12.02 -4.47 -12.75
N VAL A 136 11.40 -4.11 -11.61
CA VAL A 136 11.11 -5.04 -10.51
C VAL A 136 10.11 -6.11 -10.95
N ARG A 137 9.00 -5.72 -11.61
CA ARG A 137 7.98 -6.62 -12.18
C ARG A 137 8.61 -7.64 -13.12
N MET A 138 9.50 -7.19 -14.02
CA MET A 138 10.20 -8.08 -14.97
C MET A 138 11.09 -9.12 -14.26
N ARG A 139 11.76 -8.75 -13.17
CA ARG A 139 12.58 -9.69 -12.39
C ARG A 139 11.72 -10.66 -11.56
N GLY A 140 10.63 -10.17 -10.98
CA GLY A 140 9.68 -10.97 -10.22
C GLY A 140 9.01 -12.06 -11.06
N ARG A 141 8.59 -11.74 -12.28
CA ARG A 141 8.01 -12.71 -13.24
C ARG A 141 8.97 -13.85 -13.58
N LYS A 142 10.26 -13.57 -13.76
CA LYS A 142 11.28 -14.60 -14.03
C LYS A 142 11.43 -15.60 -12.89
N ARG A 143 11.32 -15.14 -11.64
CA ARG A 143 11.39 -16.03 -10.46
C ARG A 143 10.15 -16.92 -10.32
N SER A 144 8.97 -16.43 -10.70
CA SER A 144 7.72 -17.22 -10.64
C SER A 144 7.63 -18.33 -11.68
N MET A 145 8.38 -18.27 -12.79
CA MET A 145 8.43 -19.33 -13.81
C MET A 145 9.39 -20.47 -13.47
N LEU A 146 10.16 -20.35 -12.40
CA LEU A 146 11.15 -21.32 -11.94
C LEU A 146 10.71 -22.07 -10.66
N GLY A 147 9.47 -21.90 -10.24
CA GLY A 147 8.86 -22.55 -9.07
C GLY A 147 7.75 -23.50 -9.44
#